data_AF-A0AAW0RKR8-F1
#
_entry.id   AF-A0AAW0RKR8-F1
#
_cell.length_a   1.000
_cell.length_b   1.000
_cell.length_c   1.000
_cell.angle_alpha   90.00
_cell.angle_beta   90.00
_cell.angle_gamma   90.00
#
_symmetry.space_group_name_H-M   'P 1'
#
loop_
_entity.id
_entity.type
_entity.pdbx_description
1 polymer ?
#
loop_
_entity_poly.entity_id
_entity_poly.type
_entity_poly.pdbx_seq_one_letter_code
_entity_poly.pdbx_strand_id
1 'polypeptide(L)'
;MKLLFFHLIGQCLAVTSASGQHPGSDKLASSDTVGKCQQACATLASDFAGRVHYKGNDANFTVWDQKQAEVTYECRVQPRNAREVSRILKVLVHTWCKFAVKGGGHSRFPNDSVSVGGVTVDLGG
;
A
#
# COMPACT_ATOMS: atom_id res chain seq x y z
N MET A 1 -9.24 -2.68 62.44
CA MET A 1 -8.61 -1.32 62.46
C MET A 1 -7.86 -1.19 61.13
N LYS A 2 -8.26 -0.40 60.13
CA LYS A 2 -8.34 1.09 60.05
C LYS A 2 -6.96 1.67 60.45
N LEU A 3 -6.17 2.38 59.65
CA LEU A 3 -6.44 3.32 58.55
C LEU A 3 -5.29 3.41 57.52
N LEU A 4 -5.69 3.89 56.34
CA LEU A 4 -4.99 4.58 55.25
C LEU A 4 -3.83 5.52 55.65
N PHE A 5 -2.80 5.62 54.78
CA PHE A 5 -2.14 6.88 54.42
C PHE A 5 -1.74 6.88 52.94
N PHE A 6 -2.29 7.86 52.21
CA PHE A 6 -1.88 8.31 50.89
C PHE A 6 -0.38 8.69 50.89
N HIS A 7 0.32 8.55 49.75
CA HIS A 7 1.13 9.64 49.17
C HIS A 7 1.44 9.38 47.68
N LEU A 8 1.12 10.39 46.90
CA LEU A 8 1.32 10.60 45.47
C LEU A 8 2.82 10.65 45.16
N ILE A 9 3.32 9.84 44.22
CA ILE A 9 4.47 10.24 43.39
C ILE A 9 4.21 9.76 41.97
N GLY A 10 3.54 10.62 41.19
CA GLY A 10 3.57 10.54 39.74
C GLY A 10 4.99 10.85 39.28
N GLN A 11 5.62 9.91 38.58
CA GLN A 11 6.80 10.19 37.78
C GLN A 11 6.37 10.16 36.31
N CYS A 12 6.20 11.34 35.74
CA CYS A 12 6.26 11.54 34.30
C CYS A 12 7.66 11.15 33.82
N LEU A 13 7.79 9.97 33.21
CA LEU A 13 8.94 9.70 32.36
C LEU A 13 8.74 10.52 31.08
N ALA A 14 9.43 11.66 31.01
CA ALA A 14 9.58 12.39 29.78
C ALA A 14 10.36 11.51 28.80
N VAL A 15 9.68 10.95 27.80
CA VAL A 15 10.34 10.33 26.65
C VAL A 15 10.95 11.47 25.84
N THR A 16 12.27 11.63 25.95
CA THR A 16 13.03 12.46 25.03
C THR A 16 12.98 11.83 23.65
N SER A 17 12.26 12.45 22.73
CA SER A 17 12.33 12.11 21.31
C SER A 17 13.74 12.41 20.79
N ALA A 18 14.59 11.39 20.76
CA ALA A 18 15.82 11.45 19.97
C ALA A 18 15.42 11.22 18.51
N SER A 19 15.42 12.29 17.71
CA SER A 19 15.39 12.18 16.24
C SER A 19 16.68 11.50 15.79
N GLY A 20 16.64 10.18 15.70
CA GLY A 20 17.64 9.40 14.98
C GLY A 20 17.34 9.46 13.49
N GLN A 21 18.03 10.35 12.77
CA GLN A 21 18.19 10.22 11.33
C GLN A 21 19.05 8.99 11.06
N HIS A 22 18.47 7.92 10.52
CA HIS A 22 19.19 6.80 9.93
C HIS A 22 19.25 6.98 8.41
N PRO A 23 20.32 7.58 7.85
CA PRO A 23 20.57 7.51 6.42
C PRO A 23 21.20 6.15 6.11
N GLY A 24 20.50 5.26 5.40
CA GLY A 24 21.17 4.12 4.76
C GLY A 24 20.42 2.79 4.55
N SER A 25 19.17 2.62 4.98
CA SER A 25 18.44 1.33 4.80
C SER A 25 17.42 1.29 3.66
N ASP A 26 17.12 2.42 3.01
CA ASP A 26 15.99 2.50 2.07
C ASP A 26 16.25 1.82 0.72
N LYS A 27 17.51 1.70 0.28
CA LYS A 27 17.83 1.17 -1.06
C LYS A 27 17.62 -0.34 -1.19
N LEU A 28 17.89 -1.12 -0.14
CA LEU A 28 17.76 -2.58 -0.18
C LEU A 28 16.29 -3.01 0.03
N ALA A 29 15.61 -2.41 1.01
CA ALA A 29 14.19 -2.65 1.26
C ALA A 29 13.29 -2.24 0.08
N SER A 30 13.67 -1.19 -0.66
CA SER A 30 12.96 -0.76 -1.87
C SER A 30 13.12 -1.77 -3.01
N SER A 31 14.30 -2.36 -3.20
CA SER A 31 14.52 -3.31 -4.30
C SER A 31 13.81 -4.64 -4.06
N ASP A 32 13.81 -5.13 -2.82
CA ASP A 32 13.10 -6.36 -2.46
C ASP A 32 11.58 -6.20 -2.56
N THR A 33 11.06 -5.03 -2.19
CA THR A 33 9.63 -4.72 -2.32
C THR A 33 9.21 -4.63 -3.79
N VAL A 34 10.06 -4.05 -4.65
CA VAL A 34 9.83 -4.02 -6.10
C VAL A 34 9.81 -5.44 -6.68
N GLY A 35 10.76 -6.31 -6.30
CA GLY A 35 10.80 -7.70 -6.75
C GLY A 35 9.54 -8.50 -6.36
N LYS A 36 9.04 -8.31 -5.12
CA LYS A 36 7.79 -8.92 -4.64
C LYS A 36 6.56 -8.48 -5.45
N CYS A 37 6.48 -7.20 -5.78
CA CYS A 37 5.37 -6.67 -6.56
C CYS A 37 5.44 -7.07 -8.03
N GLN A 38 6.63 -7.20 -8.61
CA GLN A 38 6.82 -7.77 -9.94
C GLN A 38 6.34 -9.23 -10.01
N GLN A 39 6.68 -10.05 -9.01
CA GLN A 39 6.19 -11.42 -8.91
C GLN A 39 4.66 -11.48 -8.79
N ALA A 40 4.06 -10.59 -8.01
CA ALA A 40 2.61 -10.46 -7.90
C ALA A 40 1.98 -10.10 -9.26
N CYS A 41 2.51 -9.08 -9.93
CA CYS A 41 2.03 -8.65 -11.23
C CYS A 41 2.13 -9.74 -12.29
N ALA A 42 3.22 -10.52 -12.33
CA ALA A 42 3.35 -11.66 -13.23
C ALA A 42 2.28 -12.73 -12.98
N THR A 43 2.03 -13.05 -11.71
CA THR A 43 0.99 -14.02 -11.32
C THR A 43 -0.40 -13.51 -11.72
N LEU A 44 -0.70 -12.25 -11.42
CA LEU A 44 -1.97 -11.62 -11.77
C LEU A 44 -2.18 -11.51 -13.27
N ALA A 45 -1.12 -11.23 -14.05
CA ALA A 45 -1.20 -11.15 -15.51
C ALA A 45 -1.56 -12.52 -16.13
N SER A 46 -1.09 -13.62 -15.53
CA SER A 46 -1.49 -14.97 -15.93
C SER A 46 -2.93 -15.29 -15.54
N ASP A 47 -3.38 -14.88 -14.35
CA ASP A 47 -4.74 -15.14 -13.86
C ASP A 47 -5.80 -14.27 -14.57
N PHE A 48 -5.42 -13.06 -14.98
CA PHE A 48 -6.33 -12.02 -15.46
C PHE A 48 -5.85 -11.40 -16.77
N ALA A 49 -5.64 -12.24 -17.78
CA ALA A 49 -5.16 -11.84 -19.10
C ALA A 49 -5.96 -10.65 -19.68
N GLY A 50 -5.25 -9.64 -20.17
CA GLY A 50 -5.83 -8.41 -20.73
C GLY A 50 -6.42 -7.43 -19.70
N ARG A 51 -6.30 -7.72 -18.40
CA ARG A 51 -6.83 -6.88 -17.31
C ARG A 51 -5.78 -6.46 -16.29
N VAL A 52 -4.50 -6.68 -16.62
CA VAL A 52 -3.34 -6.18 -15.89
C VAL A 52 -2.61 -5.17 -16.77
N HIS A 53 -2.41 -3.97 -16.25
CA HIS A 53 -1.77 -2.85 -16.93
C HIS A 53 -0.49 -2.48 -16.20
N TYR A 54 0.61 -2.36 -16.92
CA TYR A 54 1.91 -2.02 -16.36
C TYR A 54 2.21 -0.53 -16.52
N LYS A 55 3.16 -0.03 -15.72
CA LYS A 55 3.65 1.34 -15.81
C LYS A 55 3.97 1.75 -17.26
N GLY A 56 3.59 2.96 -17.64
CA GLY A 56 3.84 3.52 -18.98
C GLY A 56 2.93 3.02 -20.11
N ASN A 57 2.08 2.01 -19.86
CA ASN A 57 1.13 1.50 -20.85
C ASN A 57 -0.31 1.46 -20.29
N ASP A 58 -0.73 2.53 -19.61
CA ASP A 58 -2.07 2.64 -19.03
C ASP A 58 -2.63 4.06 -19.17
N ALA A 59 -2.80 4.50 -20.42
CA ALA A 59 -3.30 5.84 -20.74
C ALA A 59 -4.75 6.08 -20.27
N ASN A 60 -5.50 5.03 -19.96
CA ASN A 60 -6.90 5.11 -19.55
C ASN A 60 -7.09 5.17 -18.03
N PHE A 61 -6.00 5.16 -17.25
CA PHE A 61 -6.08 5.26 -15.81
C PHE A 61 -6.30 6.70 -15.36
N THR A 62 -7.35 6.93 -14.57
CA THR A 62 -7.67 8.26 -14.03
C THR A 62 -7.95 8.19 -12.53
N VAL A 63 -7.56 9.26 -11.85
CA VAL A 63 -7.89 9.58 -10.44
C VAL A 63 -8.19 11.07 -10.37
N TRP A 64 -9.02 11.47 -9.39
CA TRP A 64 -9.45 12.85 -9.27
C TRP A 64 -8.34 13.77 -8.74
N ASP A 65 -7.57 13.31 -7.75
CA ASP A 65 -6.51 14.12 -7.15
C ASP A 65 -5.21 14.00 -7.96
N GLN A 66 -4.65 15.14 -8.36
CA GLN A 66 -3.42 15.22 -9.15
C GLN A 66 -2.23 14.55 -8.45
N LYS A 67 -2.12 14.63 -7.12
CA LYS A 67 -1.00 14.03 -6.38
C LYS A 67 -0.99 12.51 -6.51
N GLN A 68 -2.17 11.91 -6.65
CA GLN A 68 -2.28 10.47 -6.91
C GLN A 68 -2.03 10.12 -8.38
N ALA A 69 -2.32 11.03 -9.32
CA ALA A 69 -1.97 10.85 -10.73
C ALA A 69 -0.44 10.96 -10.98
N GLU A 70 0.27 11.68 -10.12
CA GLU A 70 1.73 11.88 -10.21
C GLU A 70 2.55 10.68 -9.73
N VAL A 71 1.93 9.73 -8.99
CA VAL A 71 2.60 8.53 -8.50
C VAL A 71 2.25 7.32 -9.37
N THR A 72 3.14 6.33 -9.41
CA THR A 72 3.01 5.18 -10.31
C THR A 72 2.95 3.87 -9.53
N TYR A 73 2.09 2.96 -9.96
CA TYR A 73 2.07 1.55 -9.52
C TYR A 73 3.08 0.69 -10.31
N GLU A 74 3.34 -0.52 -9.82
CA GLU A 74 4.05 -1.55 -10.60
C GLU A 74 3.11 -2.16 -11.63
N CYS A 75 1.90 -2.54 -11.21
CA CYS A 75 0.79 -2.84 -12.12
C CYS A 75 -0.57 -2.48 -11.50
N ARG A 76 -1.56 -2.28 -12.37
CA ARG A 76 -2.98 -2.17 -12.04
C ARG A 76 -3.71 -3.42 -12.49
N VAL A 77 -4.60 -3.95 -11.66
CA VAL A 77 -5.48 -5.09 -12.01
C VAL A 77 -6.94 -4.70 -11.90
N GLN A 78 -7.76 -5.12 -12.87
CA GLN A 78 -9.20 -4.82 -12.95
C GLN A 78 -10.06 -6.07 -12.72
N PRO A 79 -10.44 -6.39 -11.46
CA PRO A 79 -11.41 -7.45 -11.18
C PRO A 79 -12.81 -7.10 -11.69
N ARG A 80 -13.61 -8.12 -12.00
CA ARG A 80 -15.01 -8.00 -12.43
C ARG A 80 -16.02 -8.35 -11.35
N ASN A 81 -15.58 -9.01 -10.28
CA ASN A 81 -16.46 -9.46 -9.20
C ASN A 81 -15.66 -9.73 -7.92
N ALA A 82 -16.39 -9.94 -6.82
CA ALA A 82 -15.80 -10.17 -5.49
C ALA A 82 -14.92 -11.44 -5.42
N ARG A 83 -15.20 -12.47 -6.23
CA ARG A 83 -14.37 -13.69 -6.27
C ARG A 83 -12.99 -13.38 -6.82
N GLU A 84 -12.92 -12.57 -7.86
CA GLU A 84 -11.65 -12.11 -8.43
C GLU A 84 -10.91 -11.17 -7.45
N VAL A 85 -11.61 -10.26 -6.77
CA VAL A 85 -11.00 -9.45 -5.69
C VAL A 85 -10.35 -10.35 -4.63
N SER A 86 -11.06 -11.38 -4.17
CA SER A 86 -10.51 -12.34 -3.19
C SER A 86 -9.27 -13.06 -3.72
N ARG A 87 -9.27 -13.47 -4.99
CA ARG A 87 -8.11 -14.10 -5.63
C ARG A 87 -6.92 -13.13 -5.71
N ILE A 88 -7.15 -11.89 -6.10
CA ILE A 88 -6.12 -10.84 -6.17
C ILE A 88 -5.50 -10.64 -4.78
N LEU A 89 -6.32 -10.44 -3.74
CA LEU A 89 -5.81 -10.23 -2.38
C LEU A 89 -4.99 -11.42 -1.87
N LYS A 90 -5.37 -12.66 -2.21
CA LYS A 90 -4.57 -13.85 -1.88
C LYS A 90 -3.19 -13.81 -2.51
N VAL A 91 -3.08 -13.42 -3.79
CA VAL A 91 -1.79 -13.26 -4.47
C VAL A 91 -0.95 -12.18 -3.79
N LEU A 92 -1.54 -11.01 -3.52
CA LEU A 92 -0.84 -9.87 -2.92
C LEU A 92 -0.31 -10.15 -1.51
N VAL A 93 -1.12 -10.81 -0.68
CA VAL A 93 -0.70 -11.24 0.67
C VAL A 93 0.37 -12.32 0.59
N HIS A 94 0.24 -13.29 -0.32
CA HIS A 94 1.22 -14.37 -0.48
C HIS A 94 2.60 -13.84 -0.90
N THR A 95 2.65 -12.88 -1.82
CA THR A 95 3.91 -12.28 -2.29
C THR A 95 4.44 -11.17 -1.38
N TRP A 96 3.68 -10.77 -0.35
CA TRP A 96 3.98 -9.58 0.45
C TRP A 96 4.12 -8.30 -0.39
N CYS A 97 3.37 -8.20 -1.49
CA CYS A 97 3.33 -6.97 -2.26
C CYS A 97 2.35 -5.97 -1.64
N LYS A 98 2.82 -4.74 -1.45
CA LYS A 98 1.95 -3.64 -1.03
C LYS A 98 0.93 -3.31 -2.13
N PHE A 99 -0.25 -2.89 -1.71
CA PHE A 99 -1.32 -2.57 -2.64
C PHE A 99 -2.19 -1.42 -2.14
N ALA A 100 -2.96 -0.86 -3.07
CA ALA A 100 -4.00 0.14 -2.83
C ALA A 100 -5.25 -0.30 -3.61
N VAL A 101 -6.42 0.14 -3.17
CA VAL A 101 -7.69 -0.19 -3.82
C VAL A 101 -8.33 1.09 -4.33
N LYS A 102 -8.46 1.22 -5.65
CA LYS A 102 -9.22 2.31 -6.27
C LYS A 102 -10.68 1.91 -6.39
N GLY A 103 -11.54 2.59 -5.63
CA GLY A 103 -12.96 2.72 -5.94
C GLY A 103 -13.19 3.83 -6.97
N GLY A 104 -13.82 4.94 -6.54
CA GLY A 104 -14.01 6.14 -7.36
C GLY A 104 -12.76 7.01 -7.56
N GLY A 105 -11.64 6.75 -6.87
CA GLY A 105 -10.37 7.47 -7.08
C GLY A 105 -10.35 8.93 -6.57
N HIS A 106 -11.14 9.27 -5.54
CA HIS A 106 -11.23 10.62 -4.97
C HIS A 106 -10.35 10.84 -3.73
N SER A 107 -9.49 9.88 -3.39
CA SER A 107 -8.56 10.03 -2.25
C SER A 107 -7.39 10.96 -2.60
N ARG A 108 -6.81 11.59 -1.58
CA ARG A 108 -5.87 12.72 -1.73
C ARG A 108 -4.44 12.40 -1.34
N PHE A 109 -4.20 11.25 -0.73
CA PHE A 109 -2.87 10.87 -0.22
C PHE A 109 -2.29 9.73 -1.05
N PRO A 110 -0.94 9.71 -1.26
CA PRO A 110 -0.28 8.59 -1.90
C PRO A 110 -0.57 7.26 -1.18
N ASN A 111 -0.71 6.17 -1.95
CA ASN A 111 -1.10 4.84 -1.47
C ASN A 111 -2.58 4.65 -1.11
N ASP A 112 -3.44 5.67 -1.26
CA ASP A 112 -4.88 5.49 -1.02
C ASP A 112 -5.60 4.86 -2.23
N SER A 113 -5.47 5.47 -3.42
CA SER A 113 -6.08 4.98 -4.66
C SER A 113 -5.05 4.47 -5.66
N VAL A 114 -3.78 4.82 -5.49
CA VAL A 114 -2.65 4.37 -6.30
C VAL A 114 -1.54 3.87 -5.39
N SER A 115 -1.19 2.60 -5.50
CA SER A 115 -0.09 2.03 -4.70
C SER A 115 1.25 2.38 -5.32
N VAL A 116 2.05 3.21 -4.66
CA VAL A 116 3.33 3.70 -5.22
C VAL A 116 4.32 2.55 -5.35
N GLY A 117 4.61 2.05 -6.55
CA GLY A 117 5.45 0.87 -6.79
C GLY A 117 4.86 -0.44 -6.26
N GLY A 118 3.55 -0.47 -6.02
CA GLY A 118 2.81 -1.67 -5.60
C GLY A 118 1.75 -2.08 -6.63
N VAL A 119 0.78 -2.88 -6.22
CA VAL A 119 -0.37 -3.21 -7.06
C VAL A 119 -1.55 -2.28 -6.77
N THR A 120 -2.13 -1.70 -7.81
CA THR A 120 -3.41 -0.98 -7.70
C THR A 120 -4.55 -1.91 -8.11
N VAL A 121 -5.46 -2.22 -7.18
CA VAL A 121 -6.68 -2.97 -7.46
C VAL A 121 -7.78 -1.98 -7.83
N ASP A 122 -8.14 -1.91 -9.11
CA ASP A 122 -9.10 -0.96 -9.66
C ASP A 122 -10.46 -1.62 -9.82
N LEU A 123 -11.41 -1.26 -8.95
CA LEU A 123 -12.74 -1.85 -8.93
C LEU A 123 -13.64 -1.37 -10.08
N GLY A 124 -13.16 -0.45 -10.92
CA GLY A 124 -13.95 0.18 -11.97
C GLY A 124 -14.92 1.22 -11.40
N GLY A 125 -14.93 2.38 -12.06
CA GLY A 125 -15.87 3.48 -11.85
C GLY A 125 -16.14 4.11 -13.19
#